data_AF-A0A183B0G5-F1
#
_entry.id   AF-A0A183B0G5-F1
#
_cell.length_a   1.000
_cell.length_b   1.000
_cell.length_c   1.000
_cell.angle_alpha   90.00
_cell.angle_beta   90.00
_cell.angle_gamma   90.00
#
_symmetry.space_group_name_H-M   'P 1'
#
loop_
_entity.id
_entity.type
_entity.pdbx_description
1 polymer ?
#
loop_
_entity_poly.entity_id
_entity_poly.type
_entity_poly.pdbx_seq_one_letter_code
_entity_poly.pdbx_strand_id
1 'polypeptide(L)'
;MTITSCLHDGAVFKGTQRSKSKEYDVEVTIQSVDYPRKTLYGYIKMDNLIIPYGSLTTYFEGEIISRTFPFVTGKWGASVETDIAHWEKFALPRVKQVDGASYAGFYYIGFNKWSGEILGYYYHLDCEK
;
A
#
# COMPACT_ATOMS: atom_id res chain seq x y z
N MET A 1 -29.72 1.96 7.36
CA MET A 1 -28.44 1.32 7.77
C MET A 1 -27.32 2.12 7.16
N THR A 2 -26.55 2.83 7.98
CA THR A 2 -25.35 3.54 7.51
C THR A 2 -24.23 2.50 7.48
N ILE A 3 -23.75 2.14 6.29
CA ILE A 3 -22.55 1.30 6.16
C ILE A 3 -21.38 2.18 6.58
N THR A 4 -20.87 1.99 7.79
CA THR A 4 -19.61 2.62 8.23
C THR A 4 -18.47 2.00 7.44
N SER A 5 -17.79 2.82 6.65
CA SER A 5 -16.56 2.44 5.92
C SER A 5 -15.50 1.98 6.92
N CYS A 6 -14.82 0.86 6.66
CA CYS A 6 -13.67 0.44 7.48
C CYS A 6 -12.43 1.32 7.26
N LEU A 7 -12.42 2.14 6.21
CA LEU A 7 -11.41 3.18 5.99
C LEU A 7 -11.93 4.49 6.58
N HIS A 8 -11.34 4.92 7.70
CA HIS A 8 -11.70 6.14 8.42
C HIS A 8 -10.52 6.61 9.27
N ASP A 9 -10.62 7.82 9.80
CA ASP A 9 -9.63 8.40 10.72
C ASP A 9 -9.44 7.51 11.96
N GLY A 10 -8.20 7.19 12.28
CA GLY A 10 -7.82 6.28 13.36
C GLY A 10 -7.94 4.79 13.02
N ALA A 11 -8.32 4.39 11.80
CA ALA A 11 -8.40 2.99 11.43
C ALA A 11 -7.01 2.31 11.48
N VAL A 12 -6.95 1.10 12.02
CA VAL A 12 -5.72 0.31 12.14
C VAL A 12 -5.89 -1.03 11.41
N PHE A 13 -4.93 -1.35 10.56
CA PHE A 13 -4.88 -2.59 9.81
C PHE A 13 -3.60 -3.34 10.14
N LYS A 14 -3.71 -4.67 10.28
CA LYS A 14 -2.57 -5.55 10.55
C LYS A 14 -2.46 -6.60 9.46
N GLY A 15 -1.24 -6.91 9.07
CA GLY A 15 -0.97 -7.90 8.05
C GLY A 15 0.52 -8.18 7.95
N THR A 16 0.94 -8.77 6.83
CA THR A 16 2.35 -9.06 6.58
C THR A 16 2.79 -8.55 5.22
N GLN A 17 4.03 -8.08 5.15
CA GLN A 17 4.72 -7.76 3.91
C GLN A 17 5.74 -8.85 3.63
N ARG A 18 5.69 -9.41 2.41
CA ARG A 18 6.53 -10.53 2.01
C ARG A 18 7.42 -10.14 0.84
N SER A 19 8.73 -10.29 1.01
CA SER A 19 9.69 -10.35 -0.09
C SER A 19 10.02 -11.82 -0.41
N LYS A 20 10.84 -12.07 -1.45
CA LYS A 20 11.28 -13.43 -1.82
C LYS A 20 11.85 -14.26 -0.66
N SER A 21 12.51 -13.63 0.31
CA SER A 21 13.24 -14.33 1.39
C SER A 21 12.83 -13.93 2.80
N LYS A 22 11.97 -12.93 2.98
CA LYS A 22 11.62 -12.38 4.29
C LYS A 22 10.14 -12.02 4.37
N GLU A 23 9.59 -12.16 5.55
CA GLU A 23 8.25 -11.74 5.92
C GLU A 23 8.33 -10.84 7.15
N TYR A 24 7.60 -9.73 7.13
CA TYR A 24 7.56 -8.76 8.21
C TYR A 24 6.12 -8.51 8.62
N ASP A 25 5.89 -8.41 9.92
CA ASP A 25 4.62 -7.93 10.44
C ASP A 25 4.49 -6.44 10.17
N VAL A 26 3.31 -6.05 9.66
CA VAL A 26 3.00 -4.68 9.29
C VAL A 26 1.74 -4.21 9.99
N GLU A 27 1.80 -3.02 10.56
CA GLU A 27 0.67 -2.29 11.11
C GLU A 27 0.53 -0.96 10.37
N VAL A 28 -0.64 -0.73 9.75
CA VAL A 28 -0.97 0.51 9.05
C VAL A 28 -1.98 1.27 9.88
N THR A 29 -1.65 2.51 10.24
CA THR A 29 -2.55 3.43 10.95
C THR A 29 -2.94 4.56 10.01
N ILE A 30 -4.24 4.71 9.76
CA ILE A 30 -4.81 5.81 8.99
C ILE A 30 -5.02 6.99 9.92
N GLN A 31 -4.31 8.10 9.70
CA GLN A 31 -4.46 9.27 10.54
C GLN A 31 -5.64 10.12 10.11
N SER A 32 -5.78 10.40 8.81
CA SER A 32 -6.96 11.09 8.30
C SER A 32 -7.27 10.73 6.84
N VAL A 33 -8.55 10.76 6.49
CA VAL A 33 -9.08 10.51 5.14
C VAL A 33 -9.89 11.72 4.67
N ASP A 34 -9.42 12.39 3.62
CA ASP A 34 -10.15 13.47 2.95
C ASP A 34 -10.79 12.94 1.65
N TYR A 35 -12.01 12.41 1.78
CA TYR A 35 -12.75 11.87 0.63
C TYR A 35 -13.06 12.91 -0.47
N PRO A 36 -13.38 14.18 -0.17
CA PRO A 36 -13.51 15.22 -1.19
C PRO A 36 -12.21 15.45 -1.98
N ARG A 37 -11.08 15.58 -1.29
CA ARG A 37 -9.76 15.78 -1.95
C ARG A 37 -9.17 14.50 -2.52
N LYS A 38 -9.72 13.34 -2.16
CA LYS A 38 -9.26 12.00 -2.57
C LYS A 38 -7.85 11.70 -2.06
N THR A 39 -7.54 12.16 -0.86
CA THR A 39 -6.24 11.92 -0.22
C THR A 39 -6.43 11.31 1.16
N LEU A 40 -5.40 10.62 1.63
CA LEU A 40 -5.29 10.19 3.02
C LEU A 40 -3.82 10.21 3.44
N TYR A 41 -3.55 10.14 4.73
CA TYR A 41 -2.19 9.95 5.23
C TYR A 41 -2.20 9.11 6.50
N GLY A 42 -1.03 8.58 6.84
CA GLY A 42 -0.90 7.68 7.96
C GLY A 42 0.53 7.23 8.21
N TYR A 43 0.63 6.14 8.96
CA TYR A 43 1.88 5.50 9.30
C TYR A 43 1.87 4.03 8.93
N ILE A 44 3.00 3.54 8.43
CA ILE A 44 3.28 2.12 8.25
C ILE A 44 4.37 1.76 9.25
N LYS A 45 4.08 0.84 10.16
CA LYS A 45 5.04 0.25 11.08
C LYS A 45 5.38 -1.15 10.62
N MET A 46 6.67 -1.45 10.50
CA MET A 46 7.23 -2.75 10.15
C MET A 46 8.10 -3.25 11.29
N ASP A 47 7.80 -4.43 11.82
CA ASP A 47 8.59 -5.05 12.89
C ASP A 47 9.67 -5.98 12.32
N ASN A 48 10.81 -6.06 13.03
CA ASN A 48 11.95 -6.94 12.76
C ASN A 48 12.69 -6.72 11.41
N LEU A 49 12.63 -5.50 10.86
CA LEU A 49 13.25 -5.19 9.57
C LEU A 49 14.79 -5.12 9.63
N ILE A 50 15.34 -4.43 10.63
CA ILE A 50 16.78 -4.07 10.70
C ILE A 50 17.50 -4.82 11.84
N ILE A 51 16.85 -4.98 12.98
CA ILE A 51 17.41 -5.57 14.20
C ILE A 51 16.32 -6.42 14.84
N PRO A 52 16.62 -7.59 15.45
CA PRO A 52 15.67 -8.32 16.27
C PRO A 52 15.02 -7.38 17.30
N TYR A 53 13.68 -7.40 17.40
CA TYR A 53 12.89 -6.52 18.29
C TYR A 53 12.90 -5.03 17.94
N GLY A 54 13.48 -4.63 16.80
CA GLY A 54 13.39 -3.27 16.28
C GLY A 54 12.17 -3.08 15.38
N SER A 55 11.59 -1.88 15.38
CA SER A 55 10.50 -1.49 14.47
C SER A 55 10.91 -0.27 13.64
N LEU A 56 10.60 -0.28 12.34
CA LEU A 56 10.69 0.90 11.49
C LEU A 56 9.28 1.46 11.29
N THR A 57 9.07 2.76 11.56
CA THR A 57 7.81 3.44 11.26
C THR A 57 8.05 4.54 10.24
N THR A 58 7.29 4.53 9.15
CA THR A 58 7.34 5.54 8.10
C THR A 58 6.00 6.26 7.98
N TYR A 59 6.07 7.56 7.70
CA TYR A 59 4.90 8.35 7.29
C TYR A 59 4.60 8.11 5.82
N PHE A 60 3.32 8.11 5.44
CA PHE A 60 2.90 8.07 4.04
C PHE A 60 1.75 9.03 3.76
N GLU A 61 1.71 9.51 2.52
CA GLU A 61 0.55 10.14 1.89
C GLU A 61 0.03 9.22 0.80
N GLY A 62 -1.30 9.10 0.69
CA GLY A 62 -1.98 8.21 -0.22
C GLY A 62 -2.99 8.95 -1.08
N GLU A 63 -3.12 8.50 -2.33
CA GLU A 63 -4.08 9.02 -3.30
C GLU A 63 -5.18 7.98 -3.55
N ILE A 64 -6.42 8.40 -3.43
CA ILE A 64 -7.59 7.56 -3.70
C ILE A 64 -7.92 7.68 -5.19
N ILE A 65 -7.82 6.55 -5.88
CA ILE A 65 -8.06 6.49 -7.32
C ILE A 65 -9.46 7.06 -7.67
N SER A 66 -9.46 8.01 -8.59
CA SER A 66 -10.61 8.83 -8.96
C SER A 66 -10.33 9.59 -10.26
N ARG A 67 -11.19 10.55 -10.62
CA ARG A 67 -10.89 11.48 -11.72
C ARG A 67 -9.72 12.42 -11.39
N THR A 68 -9.50 12.71 -10.12
CA THR A 68 -8.39 13.56 -9.65
C THR A 68 -7.06 12.81 -9.69
N PHE A 69 -7.09 11.52 -9.31
CA PHE A 69 -5.93 10.62 -9.31
C PHE A 69 -6.27 9.39 -10.16
N PRO A 70 -6.03 9.42 -11.47
CA PRO A 70 -6.34 8.30 -12.35
C PRO A 70 -5.43 7.09 -12.08
N PHE A 71 -5.77 5.94 -12.66
CA PHE A 71 -4.95 4.72 -12.56
C PHE A 71 -3.56 4.85 -13.19
N VAL A 72 -3.40 5.75 -14.16
CA VAL A 72 -2.09 6.11 -14.73
C VAL A 72 -1.40 7.05 -13.78
N THR A 73 -0.28 6.61 -13.18
CA THR A 73 0.43 7.30 -12.12
C THR A 73 1.12 8.56 -12.64
N GLY A 74 1.86 8.46 -13.75
CA GLY A 74 2.53 9.60 -14.39
C GLY A 74 3.65 10.26 -13.56
N LYS A 75 4.09 9.63 -12.47
CA LYS A 75 5.12 10.09 -11.52
C LYS A 75 5.81 8.89 -10.86
N TRP A 76 6.79 9.17 -9.99
CA TRP A 76 7.54 8.16 -9.22
C TRP A 76 8.23 7.08 -10.07
N GLY A 77 8.53 7.40 -11.34
CA GLY A 77 9.19 6.48 -12.27
C GLY A 77 8.30 5.40 -12.88
N ALA A 78 7.02 5.32 -12.53
CA ALA A 78 6.08 4.36 -13.10
C ALA A 78 5.65 4.77 -14.51
N SER A 79 5.84 3.87 -15.49
CA SER A 79 5.29 4.03 -16.83
C SER A 79 3.86 3.48 -16.91
N VAL A 80 3.18 3.72 -18.03
CA VAL A 80 1.83 3.15 -18.27
C VAL A 80 1.88 1.63 -18.24
N GLU A 81 2.93 1.02 -18.77
CA GLU A 81 3.14 -0.43 -18.75
C GLU A 81 3.36 -0.94 -17.31
N THR A 82 4.12 -0.21 -16.50
CA THR A 82 4.27 -0.51 -15.06
C THR A 82 2.93 -0.47 -14.34
N ASP A 83 2.13 0.58 -14.58
CA ASP A 83 0.80 0.73 -13.98
C ASP A 83 -0.11 -0.43 -14.37
N ILE A 84 -0.18 -0.78 -15.66
CA ILE A 84 -0.98 -1.92 -16.14
C ILE A 84 -0.53 -3.21 -15.43
N ALA A 85 0.77 -3.50 -15.44
CA ALA A 85 1.31 -4.72 -14.83
C ALA A 85 1.05 -4.80 -13.32
N HIS A 86 0.99 -3.68 -12.61
CA HIS A 86 0.70 -3.66 -11.17
C HIS A 86 -0.79 -3.74 -10.87
N TRP A 87 -1.63 -3.00 -11.60
CA TRP A 87 -3.07 -3.03 -11.39
C TRP A 87 -3.70 -4.37 -11.78
N GLU A 88 -3.16 -5.06 -12.78
CA GLU A 88 -3.62 -6.41 -13.16
C GLU A 88 -3.38 -7.46 -12.06
N LYS A 89 -2.37 -7.28 -11.19
CA LYS A 89 -2.09 -8.20 -10.07
C LYS A 89 -3.31 -8.36 -9.13
N PHE A 90 -4.16 -7.33 -9.03
CA PHE A 90 -5.37 -7.38 -8.20
C PHE A 90 -6.50 -8.25 -8.77
N ALA A 91 -6.48 -8.53 -10.07
CA ALA A 91 -7.43 -9.44 -10.72
C ALA A 91 -6.96 -10.91 -10.70
N LEU A 92 -5.69 -11.15 -10.36
CA LEU A 92 -5.09 -12.47 -10.30
C LEU A 92 -5.26 -13.10 -8.91
N PRO A 93 -5.19 -14.44 -8.81
CA PRO A 93 -5.04 -15.11 -7.52
C PRO A 93 -3.84 -14.53 -6.78
N ARG A 94 -3.96 -14.35 -5.46
CA ARG A 94 -2.94 -13.68 -4.64
C ARG A 94 -1.56 -14.31 -4.86
N VAL A 95 -0.71 -13.59 -5.60
CA VAL A 95 0.69 -13.98 -5.83
C VAL A 95 1.49 -13.60 -4.58
N LYS A 96 2.25 -14.55 -4.03
CA LYS A 96 2.91 -14.43 -2.72
C LYS A 96 4.24 -13.64 -2.73
N GLN A 97 4.61 -12.91 -3.77
CA GLN A 97 5.95 -12.35 -3.88
C GLN A 97 5.97 -10.88 -4.30
N VAL A 98 6.80 -10.12 -3.61
CA VAL A 98 7.22 -8.76 -3.94
C VAL A 98 8.76 -8.76 -4.07
N ASP A 99 9.28 -8.07 -5.08
CA ASP A 99 10.72 -7.91 -5.29
C ASP A 99 11.27 -6.73 -4.49
N GLY A 100 12.21 -7.02 -3.58
CA GLY A 100 12.88 -6.03 -2.75
C GLY A 100 11.96 -5.29 -1.78
N ALA A 101 12.55 -4.69 -0.74
CA ALA A 101 11.88 -3.71 0.10
C ALA A 101 12.81 -2.51 0.24
N SER A 102 12.42 -1.39 -0.35
CA SER A 102 13.02 -0.07 -0.13
C SER A 102 11.92 0.86 0.40
N TYR A 103 12.28 2.02 0.91
CA TYR A 103 11.33 3.08 1.30
C TYR A 103 11.26 4.20 0.26
N ALA A 104 12.04 4.12 -0.82
CA ALA A 104 12.09 5.14 -1.86
C ALA A 104 10.99 5.00 -2.93
N GLY A 105 10.17 3.95 -2.85
CA GLY A 105 9.10 3.65 -3.80
C GLY A 105 7.71 3.98 -3.25
N PHE A 106 6.70 3.38 -3.87
CA PHE A 106 5.30 3.53 -3.44
C PHE A 106 4.55 2.20 -3.54
N TYR A 107 3.34 2.18 -2.98
CA TYR A 107 2.48 1.00 -3.00
C TYR A 107 1.25 1.23 -3.88
N TYR A 108 0.98 0.29 -4.78
CA TYR A 108 -0.35 0.10 -5.36
C TYR A 108 -1.21 -0.60 -4.32
N ILE A 109 -2.38 -0.05 -3.98
CA ILE A 109 -3.24 -0.57 -2.91
C ILE A 109 -4.65 -0.85 -3.45
N GLY A 110 -5.15 -2.04 -3.14
CA GLY A 110 -6.54 -2.44 -3.29
C GLY A 110 -7.17 -2.58 -1.91
N PHE A 111 -8.30 -1.90 -1.70
CA PHE A 111 -9.05 -1.95 -0.44
C PHE A 111 -10.46 -2.48 -0.67
N ASN A 112 -10.81 -3.56 0.03
CA ASN A 112 -12.16 -4.11 0.02
C ASN A 112 -13.01 -3.42 1.09
N LYS A 113 -13.92 -2.54 0.68
CA LYS A 113 -14.79 -1.78 1.59
C LYS A 113 -15.74 -2.63 2.44
N TRP A 114 -15.98 -3.89 2.07
CA TRP A 114 -16.89 -4.79 2.77
C TRP A 114 -16.17 -5.67 3.78
N SER A 115 -15.01 -6.22 3.42
CA SER A 115 -14.22 -7.04 4.33
C SER A 115 -13.22 -6.25 5.16
N GLY A 116 -12.93 -5.00 4.78
CA GLY A 116 -11.85 -4.19 5.38
C GLY A 116 -10.45 -4.65 4.98
N GLU A 117 -10.33 -5.57 4.01
CA GLU A 117 -9.06 -6.13 3.61
C GLU A 117 -8.25 -5.18 2.72
N ILE A 118 -6.95 -5.06 3.02
CA ILE A 118 -5.98 -4.34 2.23
C ILE A 118 -5.06 -5.35 1.54
N LEU A 119 -4.94 -5.23 0.23
CA LEU A 119 -3.90 -5.88 -0.57
C LEU A 119 -3.02 -4.81 -1.18
N GLY A 120 -1.71 -5.05 -1.22
CA GLY A 120 -0.76 -4.06 -1.73
C GLY A 120 0.42 -4.68 -2.45
N TYR A 121 0.93 -3.96 -3.44
CA TYR A 121 2.14 -4.30 -4.17
C TYR A 121 3.09 -3.11 -4.16
N TYR A 122 4.29 -3.31 -3.63
CA TYR A 122 5.35 -2.29 -3.63
C TYR A 122 5.97 -2.18 -5.02
N TYR A 123 6.25 -0.95 -5.44
CA TYR A 123 7.00 -0.65 -6.65
C TYR A 123 8.16 0.31 -6.34
N HIS A 124 9.31 0.01 -6.94
CA HIS A 124 10.46 0.90 -6.98
C HIS A 124 11.26 0.62 -8.26
N LEU A 125 11.72 1.67 -8.93
CA LEU A 125 12.38 1.58 -10.23
C LEU A 125 13.59 0.63 -10.25
N ASP A 126 14.37 0.60 -9.16
CA ASP A 126 15.55 -0.26 -9.05
C ASP A 126 15.25 -1.70 -8.57
N CYS A 127 14.02 -1.98 -8.16
CA CYS A 127 13.63 -3.34 -7.71
C CYS A 127 13.10 -4.22 -8.83
N GLU A 128 12.72 -3.65 -9.98
CA GLU A 128 12.16 -4.39 -11.13
C GLU A 128 13.10 -4.49 -12.34
N LYS A 129 14.42 -4.39 -12.14
CA LYS A 129 15.43 -4.65 -13.18
C LYS A 129 16.02 -6.05 -13.09
#